data_AF-A0A0G1JJH8-F1
#
_entry.id   AF-A0A0G1JJH8-F1
#
_cell.length_a   1.000
_cell.length_b   1.000
_cell.length_c   1.000
_cell.angle_alpha   90.00
_cell.angle_beta   90.00
_cell.angle_gamma   90.00
#
_symmetry.space_group_name_H-M   'P 1'
#
loop_
_entity.id
_entity.type
_entity.pdbx_description
1 polymer ?
#
loop_
_entity_poly.entity_id
_entity_poly.type
_entity_poly.pdbx_seq_one_letter_code
_entity_poly.pdbx_strand_id
1 'polypeptide(L)'
;MKITHCFDANTRITKSTKEETGFLLAHKTGGYVWLPSTPISRYQGWFFALGESAGSRLYRVIENIELQETGEIRELKNNFWSIQRKRANLVETFMLTDYTNALIYEVSAPSVIQLVLDIKDSYDNTEEGRLYEVETHGTSALVSFRHQYNNTPPLFLAIRANGKLHAINQWHARYYSLDQRRGSFPYNRYVFSAVRVKGSAIVCAVSDNKNTALKEADRAFGSLKEIKLQKKNEIKKFF
;
A
#
# COMPACT_ATOMS: atom_id res chain seq x y z
N MET A 1 -16.06 -6.28 13.63
CA MET A 1 -14.69 -5.73 13.69
C MET A 1 -14.45 -5.08 15.05
N LYS A 2 -13.28 -5.30 15.65
CA LYS A 2 -12.78 -4.51 16.80
C LYS A 2 -11.82 -3.43 16.32
N ILE A 3 -11.91 -2.22 16.83
CA ILE A 3 -11.00 -1.11 16.56
C ILE A 3 -10.36 -0.70 17.89
N THR A 4 -9.04 -0.68 17.94
CA THR A 4 -8.27 -0.33 19.13
C THR A 4 -7.31 0.82 18.80
N HIS A 5 -7.43 1.94 19.49
CA HIS A 5 -6.44 3.02 19.47
C HIS A 5 -5.46 2.79 20.63
N CYS A 6 -4.17 2.67 20.33
CA CYS A 6 -3.10 2.44 21.30
C CYS A 6 -2.27 3.72 21.43
N PHE A 7 -2.41 4.42 22.56
CA PHE A 7 -1.66 5.64 22.85
C PHE A 7 -0.30 5.31 23.46
N ASP A 8 -0.30 4.41 24.44
CA ASP A 8 0.89 3.86 25.08
C ASP A 8 0.68 2.38 25.48
N ALA A 9 1.57 1.82 26.30
CA ALA A 9 1.49 0.42 26.73
C ALA A 9 0.20 0.11 27.51
N ASN A 10 -0.29 1.08 28.29
CA ASN A 10 -1.35 0.99 29.28
C ASN A 10 -2.64 1.71 28.83
N THR A 11 -2.55 2.73 27.98
CA THR A 11 -3.70 3.53 27.54
C THR A 11 -4.21 3.08 26.19
N ARG A 12 -5.42 2.48 26.18
CA ARG A 12 -6.07 1.99 24.96
C ARG A 12 -7.56 2.31 24.95
N ILE A 13 -8.07 2.77 23.82
CA ILE A 13 -9.52 2.96 23.60
C ILE A 13 -9.98 1.95 22.57
N THR A 14 -11.03 1.20 22.90
CA THR A 14 -11.55 0.11 22.05
C THR A 14 -13.02 0.34 21.72
N LYS A 15 -13.40 0.13 20.47
CA LYS A 15 -14.79 0.08 20.01
C LYS A 15 -15.01 -1.12 19.09
N SER A 16 -16.18 -1.75 19.16
CA SER A 16 -16.60 -2.77 18.22
C SER A 16 -17.64 -2.20 17.26
N THR A 17 -17.58 -2.60 15.98
CA THR A 17 -18.54 -2.22 14.95
C THR A 17 -18.83 -3.38 14.00
N LYS A 18 -20.03 -3.37 13.40
CA LYS A 18 -20.46 -4.29 12.34
C LYS A 18 -20.31 -3.68 10.94
N GLU A 19 -19.96 -2.39 10.85
CA GLU A 19 -19.81 -1.68 9.58
C GLU A 19 -18.54 -2.10 8.83
N GLU A 20 -18.50 -1.78 7.54
CA GLU A 20 -17.28 -1.89 6.72
C GLU A 20 -16.20 -0.97 7.28
N THR A 21 -15.07 -1.56 7.71
CA THR A 21 -13.96 -0.81 8.30
C THR A 21 -12.71 -0.87 7.43
N GLY A 22 -11.96 0.23 7.44
CA GLY A 22 -10.63 0.36 6.87
C GLY A 22 -9.75 1.24 7.72
N PHE A 23 -8.59 1.62 7.18
CA PHE A 23 -7.71 2.61 7.78
C PHE A 23 -7.21 3.58 6.73
N LEU A 24 -6.87 4.79 7.17
CA LEU A 24 -6.11 5.76 6.39
C LEU A 24 -4.82 6.08 7.15
N LEU A 25 -3.70 5.98 6.47
CA LEU A 25 -2.39 6.39 6.96
C LEU A 25 -1.81 7.41 5.97
N ALA A 26 -1.41 8.58 6.44
CA ALA A 26 -0.83 9.63 5.61
C ALA A 26 0.61 9.93 6.05
N HIS A 27 1.41 10.49 5.15
CA HIS A 27 2.75 10.99 5.47
C HIS A 27 2.95 12.41 4.94
N LYS A 28 4.06 13.03 5.35
CA LYS A 28 4.30 14.48 5.22
C LYS A 28 4.49 14.99 3.78
N THR A 29 4.56 14.12 2.77
CA THR A 29 4.71 14.52 1.36
C THR A 29 3.39 14.55 0.60
N GLY A 30 2.25 14.31 1.26
CA GLY A 30 0.92 14.33 0.65
C GLY A 30 0.43 12.97 0.12
N GLY A 31 1.27 11.94 0.14
CA GLY A 31 0.84 10.56 -0.11
C GLY A 31 0.09 9.94 1.07
N TYR A 32 -0.69 8.89 0.79
CA TYR A 32 -1.44 8.16 1.82
C TYR A 32 -1.81 6.74 1.39
N VAL A 33 -2.02 5.86 2.36
CA VAL A 33 -2.57 4.52 2.19
C VAL A 33 -3.96 4.49 2.80
N TRP A 34 -4.97 4.27 1.98
CA TRP A 34 -6.34 4.06 2.41
C TRP A 34 -6.80 2.68 1.99
N LEU A 35 -6.73 1.71 2.91
CA LEU A 35 -7.12 0.34 2.61
C LEU A 35 -8.37 -0.06 3.43
N PRO A 36 -9.42 -0.58 2.77
CA PRO A 36 -10.52 -1.29 3.41
C PRO A 36 -10.14 -2.74 3.73
N SER A 37 -11.05 -3.47 4.39
CA SER A 37 -10.87 -4.91 4.64
C SER A 37 -10.82 -5.73 3.35
N THR A 38 -11.62 -5.31 2.36
CA THR A 38 -11.67 -5.80 0.97
C THR A 38 -11.82 -4.58 0.06
N PRO A 39 -11.18 -4.52 -1.12
CA PRO A 39 -11.33 -3.37 -2.02
C PRO A 39 -12.79 -3.14 -2.41
N ILE A 40 -13.33 -1.96 -2.09
CA ILE A 40 -14.74 -1.60 -2.36
C ILE A 40 -14.87 -0.33 -3.20
N SER A 41 -13.81 0.44 -3.38
CA SER A 41 -13.79 1.65 -4.21
C SER A 41 -12.48 1.82 -4.98
N ARG A 42 -12.56 2.31 -6.22
CA ARG A 42 -11.41 2.69 -7.07
C ARG A 42 -10.59 3.86 -6.52
N TYR A 43 -11.10 4.53 -5.48
CA TYR A 43 -10.43 5.61 -4.77
C TYR A 43 -9.73 5.14 -3.49
N GLN A 44 -9.67 3.83 -3.25
CA GLN A 44 -8.92 3.23 -2.14
C GLN A 44 -7.64 2.59 -2.66
N GLY A 45 -6.59 2.58 -1.85
CA GLY A 45 -5.28 2.06 -2.24
C GLY A 45 -4.15 2.85 -1.62
N TRP A 46 -2.94 2.66 -2.13
CA TRP A 46 -1.82 3.53 -1.84
C TRP A 46 -1.69 4.60 -2.92
N PHE A 47 -1.65 5.84 -2.47
CA PHE A 47 -1.53 7.03 -3.29
C PHE A 47 -0.22 7.76 -3.04
N PHE A 48 0.35 8.23 -4.14
CA PHE A 48 1.61 8.95 -4.23
C PHE A 48 1.34 10.34 -4.79
N ALA A 49 1.87 11.38 -4.15
CA ALA A 49 1.79 12.75 -4.64
C ALA A 49 3.07 13.08 -5.43
N LEU A 50 2.90 13.45 -6.69
CA LEU A 50 3.98 13.90 -7.57
C LEU A 50 3.88 15.40 -7.84
N GLY A 51 4.97 16.14 -7.64
CA GLY A 51 5.05 17.60 -7.80
C GLY A 51 5.02 18.36 -6.48
N GLU A 52 5.04 19.70 -6.56
CA GLU A 52 5.06 20.57 -5.38
C GLU A 52 3.69 20.68 -4.71
N SER A 53 3.68 21.02 -3.40
CA SER A 53 2.53 20.96 -2.50
C SER A 53 1.27 21.71 -2.99
N ALA A 54 1.42 22.71 -3.87
CA ALA A 54 0.31 23.34 -4.57
C ALA A 54 0.26 22.82 -6.02
N GLY A 55 -0.71 21.96 -6.32
CA GLY A 55 -0.88 21.38 -7.67
C GLY A 55 -0.28 19.98 -7.86
N SER A 56 0.13 19.30 -6.77
CA SER A 56 0.60 17.92 -6.85
C SER A 56 -0.47 17.00 -7.46
N ARG A 57 -0.03 16.20 -8.44
CA ARG A 57 -0.88 15.17 -9.03
C ARG A 57 -0.81 13.95 -8.14
N LEU A 58 -1.98 13.47 -7.74
CA LEU A 58 -2.08 12.26 -6.93
C LEU A 58 -2.24 11.06 -7.85
N TYR A 59 -1.34 10.10 -7.73
CA TYR A 59 -1.38 8.83 -8.44
C TYR A 59 -1.76 7.72 -7.49
N ARG A 60 -2.75 6.89 -7.88
CA ARG A 60 -2.92 5.58 -7.25
C ARG A 60 -1.80 4.69 -7.74
N VAL A 61 -1.23 3.85 -6.89
CA VAL A 61 -0.11 2.96 -7.23
C VAL A 61 -0.47 1.51 -6.93
N ILE A 62 -0.74 1.22 -5.66
CA ILE A 62 -1.19 -0.10 -5.21
C ILE A 62 -2.70 -0.04 -4.99
N GLU A 63 -3.41 -0.94 -5.65
CA GLU A 63 -4.84 -1.19 -5.49
C GLU A 63 -5.08 -1.85 -4.12
N ASN A 64 -4.36 -2.93 -3.87
CA ASN A 64 -4.43 -3.71 -2.65
C ASN A 64 -3.17 -4.55 -2.43
N ILE A 65 -2.95 -4.95 -1.18
CA ILE A 65 -1.98 -5.98 -0.79
C ILE A 65 -2.78 -7.20 -0.36
N GLU A 66 -2.67 -8.29 -1.13
CA GLU A 66 -3.44 -9.50 -0.91
C GLU A 66 -2.59 -10.55 -0.20
N LEU A 67 -3.18 -11.21 0.80
CA LEU A 67 -2.65 -12.41 1.43
C LEU A 67 -3.41 -13.62 0.89
N GLN A 68 -2.69 -14.69 0.57
CA GLN A 68 -3.33 -15.95 0.17
C GLN A 68 -3.99 -16.65 1.37
N GLU A 69 -3.46 -16.44 2.57
CA GLU A 69 -4.01 -16.98 3.81
C GLU A 69 -5.41 -16.42 4.07
N THR A 70 -6.36 -17.35 4.19
CA THR A 70 -7.77 -17.01 4.34
C THR A 70 -8.08 -16.71 5.81
N GLY A 71 -8.62 -15.52 6.06
CA GLY A 71 -9.07 -15.13 7.38
C GLY A 71 -9.70 -13.74 7.37
N GLU A 72 -10.87 -13.61 7.98
CA GLU A 72 -11.47 -12.30 8.18
C GLU A 72 -10.59 -11.44 9.09
N ILE A 73 -10.52 -10.14 8.77
CA ILE A 73 -9.93 -9.17 9.69
C ILE A 73 -10.87 -9.05 10.90
N ARG A 74 -10.33 -9.28 12.09
CA ARG A 74 -11.10 -9.22 13.34
C ARG A 74 -10.78 -7.98 14.16
N GLU A 75 -9.58 -7.43 14.01
CA GLU A 75 -9.13 -6.25 14.74
C GLU A 75 -8.30 -5.31 13.85
N LEU A 76 -8.59 -4.01 13.96
CA LEU A 76 -7.73 -2.92 13.50
C LEU A 76 -7.10 -2.24 14.72
N LYS A 77 -5.77 -2.12 14.75
CA LYS A 77 -5.07 -1.35 15.77
C LYS A 77 -4.41 -0.13 15.15
N ASN A 78 -4.72 1.04 15.68
CA ASN A 78 -4.02 2.26 15.35
C ASN A 78 -3.01 2.58 16.46
N ASN A 79 -1.72 2.48 16.14
CA ASN A 79 -0.63 2.83 17.05
C ASN A 79 -0.14 4.27 16.84
N PHE A 80 -0.82 5.07 16.00
CA PHE A 80 -0.48 6.42 15.54
C PHE A 80 0.81 6.54 14.71
N TRP A 81 1.73 5.59 14.80
CA TRP A 81 2.88 5.44 13.90
C TRP A 81 2.74 4.28 12.90
N SER A 82 1.85 3.34 13.18
CA SER A 82 1.53 2.19 12.32
C SER A 82 0.08 1.80 12.48
N ILE A 83 -0.46 1.16 11.44
CA ILE A 83 -1.72 0.45 11.52
C ILE A 83 -1.44 -1.04 11.52
N GLN A 84 -2.12 -1.80 12.39
CA GLN A 84 -2.10 -3.25 12.35
C GLN A 84 -3.47 -3.80 12.02
N ARG A 85 -3.50 -4.89 11.24
CA ARG A 85 -4.68 -5.70 11.04
C ARG A 85 -4.43 -7.08 11.62
N LYS A 86 -5.39 -7.61 12.38
CA LYS A 86 -5.33 -8.99 12.86
C LYS A 86 -6.31 -9.86 12.08
N ARG A 87 -5.79 -10.87 11.38
CA ARG A 87 -6.56 -11.90 10.67
C ARG A 87 -6.20 -13.26 11.24
N ALA A 88 -7.16 -13.98 11.81
CA ALA A 88 -6.90 -15.27 12.46
C ALA A 88 -5.64 -15.22 13.36
N ASN A 89 -4.55 -15.88 12.94
CA ASN A 89 -3.27 -15.96 13.65
C ASN A 89 -2.17 -15.04 13.08
N LEU A 90 -2.49 -14.18 12.12
CA LEU A 90 -1.58 -13.24 11.48
C LEU A 90 -1.86 -11.80 11.95
N VAL A 91 -0.79 -11.04 12.08
CA VAL A 91 -0.82 -9.59 12.27
C VAL A 91 -0.10 -8.94 11.10
N GLU A 92 -0.85 -8.21 10.28
CA GLU A 92 -0.28 -7.30 9.29
C GLU A 92 0.08 -5.98 9.98
N THR A 93 1.18 -5.35 9.59
CA THR A 93 1.58 -4.02 10.02
C THR A 93 1.90 -3.15 8.81
N PHE A 94 1.30 -1.97 8.76
CA PHE A 94 1.46 -0.97 7.70
C PHE A 94 2.13 0.28 8.29
N MET A 95 3.14 0.78 7.59
CA MET A 95 3.81 2.04 7.92
C MET A 95 4.16 2.80 6.64
N LEU A 96 4.11 4.12 6.72
CA LEU A 96 4.70 5.00 5.71
C LEU A 96 5.96 5.62 6.29
N THR A 97 7.00 5.75 5.48
CA THR A 97 8.22 6.46 5.86
C THR A 97 7.99 7.97 5.88
N ASP A 98 8.80 8.67 6.66
CA ASP A 98 8.77 10.13 6.69
C ASP A 98 9.53 10.68 5.47
N TYR A 99 8.99 11.72 4.84
CA TYR A 99 9.61 12.49 3.75
C TYR A 99 10.04 11.69 2.50
N THR A 100 9.63 10.44 2.37
CA THR A 100 9.88 9.57 1.21
C THR A 100 8.60 8.86 0.83
N ASN A 101 8.48 8.39 -0.41
CA ASN A 101 7.27 7.74 -0.88
C ASN A 101 7.40 6.22 -0.75
N ALA A 102 7.66 5.76 0.48
CA ALA A 102 7.81 4.34 0.76
C ALA A 102 6.75 3.80 1.73
N LEU A 103 6.13 2.70 1.32
CA LEU A 103 5.20 1.89 2.09
C LEU A 103 5.91 0.65 2.59
N ILE A 104 5.91 0.46 3.90
CA ILE A 104 6.38 -0.74 4.58
C ILE A 104 5.16 -1.57 4.97
N TYR A 105 5.17 -2.83 4.57
CA TYR A 105 4.17 -3.83 4.91
C TYR A 105 4.85 -5.07 5.50
N GLU A 106 4.38 -5.50 6.66
CA GLU A 106 4.91 -6.68 7.33
C GLU A 106 3.79 -7.59 7.81
N VAL A 107 4.09 -8.87 7.93
CA VAL A 107 3.22 -9.88 8.53
C VAL A 107 3.96 -10.64 9.62
N SER A 108 3.26 -11.04 10.68
CA SER A 108 3.86 -11.68 11.85
C SER A 108 4.49 -13.06 11.59
N ALA A 109 4.16 -13.70 10.47
CA ALA A 109 4.74 -14.98 10.04
C ALA A 109 4.87 -15.02 8.51
N PRO A 110 5.84 -15.77 7.95
CA PRO A 110 5.98 -15.91 6.50
C PRO A 110 4.67 -16.33 5.84
N SER A 111 4.20 -15.51 4.90
CA SER A 111 2.91 -15.64 4.23
C SER A 111 3.08 -15.42 2.73
N VAL A 112 2.12 -15.87 1.91
CA VAL A 112 2.12 -15.55 0.47
C VAL A 112 1.44 -14.20 0.25
N ILE A 113 2.25 -13.21 -0.12
CA ILE A 113 1.83 -11.83 -0.34
C ILE A 113 1.84 -11.54 -1.84
N GLN A 114 0.76 -10.93 -2.32
CA GLN A 114 0.58 -10.50 -3.70
C GLN A 114 0.33 -8.98 -3.75
N LEU A 115 1.06 -8.28 -4.63
CA LEU A 115 0.83 -6.86 -4.88
C LEU A 115 -0.05 -6.70 -6.11
N VAL A 116 -1.21 -6.07 -5.91
CA VAL A 116 -2.14 -5.72 -7.00
C VAL A 116 -2.02 -4.22 -7.25
N LEU A 117 -1.73 -3.86 -8.49
CA LEU A 117 -1.45 -2.50 -8.92
C LEU A 117 -2.64 -1.93 -9.71
N ASP A 118 -2.79 -0.62 -9.57
CA ASP A 118 -3.63 0.21 -10.42
C ASP A 118 -2.97 1.59 -10.52
N ILE A 119 -1.83 1.62 -11.22
CA ILE A 119 -1.05 2.83 -11.43
C ILE A 119 -1.80 3.74 -12.41
N LYS A 120 -2.23 4.89 -11.92
CA LYS A 120 -2.98 5.90 -12.68
C LYS A 120 -3.05 7.22 -11.92
N ASP A 121 -3.35 8.31 -12.61
CA ASP A 121 -3.84 9.52 -11.93
C ASP A 121 -5.13 9.18 -11.16
N SER A 122 -5.28 9.74 -9.96
CA SER A 122 -6.37 9.44 -9.03
C SER A 122 -7.76 9.54 -9.67
N TYR A 123 -7.96 10.48 -10.61
CA TYR A 123 -9.22 10.68 -11.30
C TYR A 123 -9.30 10.07 -12.69
N ASP A 124 -8.18 9.62 -13.25
CA ASP A 124 -8.15 8.96 -14.56
C ASP A 124 -8.80 7.58 -14.50
N ASN A 125 -9.74 7.34 -15.43
CA ASN A 125 -10.47 6.08 -15.54
C ASN A 125 -10.26 5.35 -16.86
N THR A 126 -9.33 5.83 -17.68
CA THR A 126 -8.89 5.14 -18.88
C THR A 126 -8.25 3.81 -18.49
N GLU A 127 -8.66 2.73 -19.15
CA GLU A 127 -8.12 1.39 -18.87
C GLU A 127 -7.10 0.97 -19.92
N GLU A 128 -7.35 1.37 -21.16
CA GLU A 128 -6.53 1.08 -22.32
C GLU A 128 -5.21 1.86 -22.28
N GLY A 129 -4.15 1.25 -22.81
CA GLY A 129 -2.84 1.91 -22.92
C GLY A 129 -2.00 1.91 -21.64
N ARG A 130 -2.46 1.28 -20.55
CA ARG A 130 -1.64 1.02 -19.35
C ARG A 130 -0.61 -0.06 -19.65
N LEU A 131 0.68 0.30 -19.59
CA LEU A 131 1.79 -0.61 -19.87
C LEU A 131 2.62 -0.82 -18.60
N TYR A 132 2.72 -2.08 -18.17
CA TYR A 132 3.53 -2.51 -17.04
C TYR A 132 4.67 -3.40 -17.52
N GLU A 133 5.87 -3.15 -17.01
CA GLU A 133 7.03 -4.02 -17.17
C GLU A 133 7.56 -4.38 -15.77
N VAL A 134 7.73 -5.67 -15.50
CA VAL A 134 8.13 -6.17 -14.18
C VAL A 134 9.46 -6.91 -14.30
N GLU A 135 10.51 -6.32 -13.72
CA GLU A 135 11.84 -6.91 -13.58
C GLU A 135 11.97 -7.50 -12.16
N THR A 136 12.45 -8.74 -12.02
CA THR A 136 12.68 -9.36 -10.70
C THR A 136 14.10 -9.87 -10.56
N HIS A 137 14.72 -9.62 -9.41
CA HIS A 137 16.08 -10.03 -9.07
C HIS A 137 16.12 -10.54 -7.63
N GLY A 138 15.80 -11.83 -7.45
CA GLY A 138 15.80 -12.48 -6.14
C GLY A 138 14.81 -11.86 -5.18
N THR A 139 15.30 -11.07 -4.22
CA THR A 139 14.51 -10.38 -3.19
C THR A 139 14.09 -8.95 -3.56
N SER A 140 14.39 -8.54 -4.80
CA SER A 140 14.00 -7.23 -5.34
C SER A 140 13.18 -7.35 -6.61
N ALA A 141 12.35 -6.35 -6.87
CA ALA A 141 11.67 -6.16 -8.14
C ALA A 141 11.58 -4.67 -8.48
N LEU A 142 11.45 -4.36 -9.76
CA LEU A 142 11.14 -3.04 -10.27
C LEU A 142 9.95 -3.17 -11.22
N VAL A 143 8.91 -2.39 -10.96
CA VAL A 143 7.79 -2.24 -11.88
C VAL A 143 7.89 -0.88 -12.55
N SER A 144 8.06 -0.88 -13.86
CA SER A 144 8.02 0.33 -14.69
C SER A 144 6.61 0.47 -15.28
N PHE A 145 6.04 1.66 -15.15
CA PHE A 145 4.72 2.00 -15.67
C PHE A 145 4.79 3.19 -16.62
N ARG A 146 4.06 3.08 -17.73
CA ARG A 146 3.78 4.20 -18.63
C ARG A 146 2.36 4.06 -19.19
N HIS A 147 1.77 5.19 -19.57
CA HIS A 147 0.50 5.21 -20.29
C HIS A 147 0.75 5.57 -21.75
N GLN A 148 0.28 4.75 -22.69
CA GLN A 148 0.52 4.97 -24.13
C GLN A 148 -0.19 6.23 -24.66
N TYR A 149 -1.36 6.54 -24.12
CA TYR A 149 -2.21 7.63 -24.62
C TYR A 149 -2.14 8.91 -23.79
N ASN A 150 -1.52 8.85 -22.60
CA ASN A 150 -1.48 9.99 -21.68
C ASN A 150 -0.03 10.43 -21.54
N ASN A 151 0.20 11.74 -21.59
CA ASN A 151 1.54 12.32 -21.42
C ASN A 151 1.99 12.36 -19.94
N THR A 152 1.59 11.35 -19.16
CA THR A 152 2.03 11.20 -17.77
C THR A 152 3.48 10.75 -17.74
N PRO A 153 4.32 11.29 -16.84
CA PRO A 153 5.68 10.81 -16.68
C PRO A 153 5.67 9.31 -16.35
N PRO A 154 6.70 8.56 -16.76
CA PRO A 154 6.83 7.17 -16.35
C PRO A 154 6.93 7.10 -14.82
N LEU A 155 6.33 6.07 -14.24
CA LEU A 155 6.40 5.81 -12.81
C LEU A 155 7.15 4.50 -12.56
N PHE A 156 7.97 4.50 -11.52
CA PHE A 156 8.79 3.36 -11.12
C PHE A 156 8.43 2.97 -9.70
N LEU A 157 7.97 1.73 -9.53
CA LEU A 157 7.70 1.13 -8.23
C LEU A 157 8.80 0.11 -7.93
N ALA A 158 9.72 0.48 -7.04
CA ALA A 158 10.75 -0.41 -6.54
C ALA A 158 10.22 -1.21 -5.35
N ILE A 159 10.49 -2.51 -5.34
CA ILE A 159 10.01 -3.44 -4.34
C ILE A 159 11.21 -4.18 -3.75
N ARG A 160 11.24 -4.30 -2.43
CA ARG A 160 12.16 -5.14 -1.67
C ARG A 160 11.38 -6.04 -0.74
N ALA A 161 11.78 -7.29 -0.62
CA ALA A 161 11.16 -8.24 0.28
C ALA A 161 12.20 -9.10 0.99
N ASN A 162 11.83 -9.74 2.08
CA ASN A 162 12.68 -10.74 2.74
C ASN A 162 12.47 -12.17 2.20
N GLY A 163 11.73 -12.30 1.10
CA GLY A 163 11.53 -13.54 0.36
C GLY A 163 11.76 -13.33 -1.13
N LYS A 164 11.86 -14.42 -1.89
CA LYS A 164 12.03 -14.36 -3.34
C LYS A 164 10.76 -13.82 -4.00
N LEU A 165 10.91 -12.79 -4.82
CA LEU A 165 9.86 -12.18 -5.62
C LEU A 165 9.74 -12.93 -6.95
N HIS A 166 8.50 -13.15 -7.35
CA HIS A 166 8.11 -13.75 -8.61
C HIS A 166 7.16 -12.81 -9.35
N ALA A 167 7.44 -12.52 -10.61
CA ALA A 167 6.50 -11.78 -11.45
C ALA A 167 5.26 -12.65 -11.72
N ILE A 168 4.07 -12.05 -11.62
CA ILE A 168 2.80 -12.70 -11.96
C ILE A 168 2.35 -12.24 -13.35
N ASN A 169 2.44 -10.93 -13.62
CA ASN A 169 2.10 -10.30 -14.90
C ASN A 169 0.69 -10.62 -15.39
N GLN A 170 -0.31 -10.50 -14.51
CA GLN A 170 -1.68 -10.88 -14.82
C GLN A 170 -2.66 -9.74 -14.59
N TRP A 171 -3.55 -9.51 -15.56
CA TRP A 171 -4.69 -8.63 -15.42
C TRP A 171 -5.92 -9.41 -14.92
N HIS A 172 -6.69 -8.81 -14.02
CA HIS A 172 -7.98 -9.36 -13.59
C HIS A 172 -8.99 -8.25 -13.33
N ALA A 173 -10.27 -8.57 -13.50
CA ALA A 173 -11.36 -7.64 -13.22
C ALA A 173 -11.57 -7.50 -11.70
N ARG A 174 -11.79 -6.26 -11.25
CA ARG A 174 -12.17 -5.91 -9.88
C ARG A 174 -13.50 -5.18 -9.91
N TYR A 175 -14.42 -5.60 -9.05
CA TYR A 175 -15.70 -4.94 -8.82
C TYR A 175 -15.64 -4.10 -7.54
N TYR A 176 -16.16 -2.87 -7.59
CA TYR A 176 -16.15 -1.88 -6.53
C TYR A 176 -17.57 -1.58 -6.04
N SER A 177 -18.01 -2.29 -5.01
CA SER A 177 -19.39 -2.22 -4.49
C SER A 177 -19.77 -0.83 -3.96
N LEU A 178 -18.85 -0.11 -3.31
CA LEU A 178 -19.11 1.23 -2.79
C LEU A 178 -19.29 2.24 -3.94
N ASP A 179 -18.55 2.08 -5.03
CA ASP A 179 -18.69 2.94 -6.21
C ASP A 179 -20.04 2.74 -6.89
N GLN A 180 -20.54 1.50 -6.99
CA GLN A 180 -21.90 1.24 -7.46
C GLN A 180 -22.95 1.85 -6.54
N ARG A 181 -22.85 1.63 -5.22
CA ARG A 181 -23.84 2.15 -4.25
C ARG A 181 -23.99 3.67 -4.30
N ARG A 182 -22.92 4.39 -4.63
CA ARG A 182 -22.93 5.86 -4.76
C ARG A 182 -23.07 6.39 -6.19
N GLY A 183 -23.34 5.52 -7.16
CA GLY A 183 -23.51 5.91 -8.57
C GLY A 183 -22.24 6.41 -9.27
N SER A 184 -21.04 6.08 -8.77
CA SER A 184 -19.76 6.54 -9.30
C SER A 184 -19.18 5.59 -10.36
N PHE A 185 -19.72 5.61 -11.58
CA PHE A 185 -19.21 4.80 -12.70
C PHE A 185 -17.74 5.15 -13.01
N PRO A 186 -16.88 4.18 -13.41
CA PRO A 186 -17.14 2.74 -13.58
C PRO A 186 -17.09 1.95 -12.27
N TYR A 187 -17.89 0.88 -12.19
CA TYR A 187 -17.96 -0.02 -11.02
C TYR A 187 -17.04 -1.24 -11.13
N ASN A 188 -16.55 -1.52 -12.33
CA ASN A 188 -15.62 -2.60 -12.61
C ASN A 188 -14.39 -2.01 -13.31
N ARG A 189 -13.22 -2.54 -12.98
CA ARG A 189 -11.95 -2.13 -13.61
C ARG A 189 -10.99 -3.30 -13.71
N TYR A 190 -10.16 -3.33 -14.75
CA TYR A 190 -9.02 -4.25 -14.78
C TYR A 190 -7.86 -3.72 -13.92
N VAL A 191 -7.31 -4.56 -13.06
CA VAL A 191 -6.17 -4.28 -12.18
C VAL A 191 -5.06 -5.30 -12.43
N PHE A 192 -3.82 -4.95 -12.09
CA PHE A 192 -2.65 -5.72 -12.50
C PHE A 192 -1.94 -6.40 -11.32
N SER A 193 -1.98 -7.72 -11.26
CA SER A 193 -1.18 -8.53 -10.34
C SER A 193 0.28 -8.52 -10.80
N ALA A 194 1.13 -7.77 -10.09
CA ALA A 194 2.52 -7.56 -10.52
C ALA A 194 3.46 -8.63 -9.99
N VAL A 195 3.50 -8.81 -8.67
CA VAL A 195 4.46 -9.71 -8.01
C VAL A 195 3.82 -10.52 -6.89
N ARG A 196 4.40 -11.71 -6.66
CA ARG A 196 4.14 -12.58 -5.52
C ARG A 196 5.43 -12.81 -4.74
N VAL A 197 5.35 -12.87 -3.42
CA VAL A 197 6.46 -13.31 -2.56
C VAL A 197 5.94 -14.16 -1.41
N LYS A 198 6.68 -15.21 -1.07
CA LYS A 198 6.53 -15.89 0.22
C LYS A 198 7.52 -15.27 1.20
N GLY A 199 7.03 -14.47 2.14
CA GLY A 199 7.87 -13.69 3.05
C GLY A 199 7.07 -13.04 4.16
N SER A 200 7.75 -12.24 4.98
CA SER A 200 7.12 -11.53 6.10
C SER A 200 7.30 -10.01 6.08
N ALA A 201 8.05 -9.46 5.14
CA ALA A 201 8.23 -8.03 4.97
C ALA A 201 8.34 -7.68 3.48
N ILE A 202 7.65 -6.62 3.09
CA ILE A 202 7.74 -5.95 1.80
C ILE A 202 7.89 -4.45 2.03
N VAL A 203 8.81 -3.83 1.31
CA VAL A 203 8.94 -2.39 1.19
C VAL A 203 8.74 -2.02 -0.27
N CYS A 204 7.84 -1.08 -0.50
CA CYS A 204 7.55 -0.51 -1.80
C CYS A 204 7.94 0.97 -1.77
N ALA A 205 8.66 1.46 -2.78
CA ALA A 205 8.91 2.88 -2.95
C ALA A 205 8.61 3.31 -4.39
N VAL A 206 8.03 4.50 -4.56
CA VAL A 206 7.58 4.98 -5.87
C VAL A 206 8.13 6.36 -6.19
N SER A 207 8.54 6.56 -7.45
CA SER A 207 9.00 7.84 -7.99
C SER A 207 8.83 7.87 -9.50
N ASP A 208 8.81 9.06 -10.08
CA ASP A 208 8.99 9.32 -11.51
C ASP A 208 10.44 9.13 -11.99
N ASN A 209 11.37 8.83 -11.07
CA ASN A 209 12.76 8.51 -11.36
C ASN A 209 13.13 7.11 -10.86
N LYS A 210 13.62 6.25 -11.76
CA LYS A 210 14.04 4.86 -11.47
C LYS A 210 15.04 4.77 -10.32
N ASN A 211 16.07 5.60 -10.32
CA ASN A 211 17.13 5.56 -9.32
C ASN A 211 16.64 6.01 -7.94
N THR A 212 15.77 7.03 -7.90
CA THR A 212 15.13 7.49 -6.66
C THR A 212 14.28 6.37 -6.05
N ALA A 213 13.40 5.74 -6.83
CA ALA A 213 12.56 4.64 -6.36
C ALA A 213 13.42 3.50 -5.78
N LEU A 214 14.45 3.05 -6.51
CA LEU A 214 15.36 1.99 -6.06
C LEU A 214 16.07 2.36 -4.75
N LYS A 215 16.66 3.56 -4.68
CA LYS A 215 17.40 4.04 -3.51
C LYS A 215 16.50 4.17 -2.27
N GLU A 216 15.27 4.66 -2.45
CA GLU A 216 14.31 4.78 -1.35
C GLU A 216 13.87 3.40 -0.83
N ALA A 217 13.57 2.46 -1.73
CA ALA A 217 13.21 1.09 -1.34
C ALA A 217 14.37 0.39 -0.61
N ASP A 218 15.60 0.51 -1.12
CA ASP A 218 16.80 -0.04 -0.47
C ASP A 218 17.03 0.54 0.92
N ARG A 219 16.98 1.88 1.04
CA ARG A 219 17.15 2.56 2.32
C ARG A 219 16.07 2.15 3.32
N ALA A 220 14.80 2.18 2.92
CA ALA A 220 13.69 1.86 3.80
C ALA A 220 13.72 0.39 4.24
N PHE A 221 14.11 -0.53 3.34
CA PHE A 221 14.27 -1.95 3.67
C PHE A 221 15.48 -2.22 4.58
N GLY A 222 16.62 -1.56 4.30
CA GLY A 222 17.83 -1.69 5.11
C GLY A 222 17.72 -1.08 6.52
N SER A 223 16.82 -0.11 6.71
CA SER A 223 16.63 0.62 7.98
C SER A 223 15.29 0.34 8.67
N LEU A 224 14.66 -0.82 8.41
CA LEU A 224 13.33 -1.15 8.94
C LEU A 224 13.24 -1.05 10.46
N LYS A 225 14.27 -1.53 11.18
CA LYS A 225 14.27 -1.54 12.65
C LYS A 225 14.39 -0.12 13.20
N GLU A 226 15.26 0.67 12.60
CA GLU A 226 15.55 2.05 12.95
C GLU A 226 14.32 2.92 12.71
N ILE A 227 13.67 2.80 11.54
CA ILE A 227 12.45 3.53 11.19
C ILE A 227 11.34 3.25 12.20
N LYS A 228 11.13 1.98 12.58
CA LYS A 228 10.14 1.61 13.60
C LYS A 228 10.45 2.22 14.96
N LEU A 229 11.71 2.15 15.38
CA LEU A 229 12.14 2.66 16.68
C LEU A 229 11.97 4.19 16.73
N GLN A 230 12.38 4.89 15.67
CA GLN A 230 12.23 6.32 15.55
C GLN A 230 10.76 6.73 15.65
N LYS A 231 9.88 6.13 14.84
CA LYS A 231 8.45 6.49 14.86
C LYS A 231 7.75 6.17 16.18
N LYS A 232 8.12 5.05 16.82
CA LYS A 232 7.63 4.74 18.18
C LYS A 232 8.07 5.80 19.19
N ASN A 233 9.32 6.25 19.12
CA ASN A 233 9.85 7.26 20.02
C ASN A 233 9.25 8.65 19.74
N GLU A 234 8.91 8.97 18.50
CA GLU A 234 8.20 10.21 18.15
C GLU A 234 6.81 10.25 18.78
N ILE A 235 6.02 9.17 18.67
CA ILE A 235 4.69 9.10 19.29
C ILE A 235 4.73 9.15 20.82
N LYS A 236 5.74 8.54 21.46
CA LYS A 236 5.95 8.63 22.91
C LYS A 236 6.24 10.05 23.44
N LYS A 237 6.51 11.02 22.57
CA LYS A 237 6.65 12.43 22.99
C LYS A 237 5.28 13.10 23.17
N PHE A 238 4.21 12.49 22.65
CA PHE A 238 2.86 13.04 22.69
C PHE A 238 1.95 12.38 23.74
N PHE A 239 2.32 11.21 24.25
CA PHE A 239 1.60 10.43 25.28
C PHE A 239 2.59 9.91 26.32
#